data_AF-A0A4Y2UN53-F1
#
_entry.id   AF-A0A4Y2UN53-F1
#
_cell.length_a   1.000
_cell.length_b   1.000
_cell.length_c   1.000
_cell.angle_alpha   90.00
_cell.angle_beta   90.00
_cell.angle_gamma   90.00
#
_symmetry.space_group_name_H-M   'P 1'
#
loop_
_entity.id
_entity.type
_entity.pdbx_description
1 polymer ?
#
loop_
_entity_poly.entity_id
_entity_poly.type
_entity_poly.pdbx_seq_one_letter_code
_entity_poly.pdbx_strand_id
1 'polypeptide(L)'
;IDYKKFTFAHRFYLEIVAFNQLLENPVNQICGGTFIFDYEGMGIRGFLEFTPFWMRMLVESLLNAFPCRLKSVHLVNTPSFFPLIMKLVNPFLLKKIQNRVFFHSKSDWENLHALISPNILPEKYGGKLKQNELIDALKNLKEQEEKFLQLFAFGNIETKNARQSLKVFE
;
A
#
# COMPACT_ATOMS: atom_id res chain seq x y z
N ILE A 1 -4.02 -15.12 -4.12
CA ILE A 1 -5.20 -14.28 -4.46
C ILE A 1 -5.85 -14.84 -5.71
N ASP A 2 -7.17 -15.05 -5.70
CA ASP A 2 -7.91 -15.49 -6.89
C ASP A 2 -8.36 -14.26 -7.72
N TYR A 3 -7.52 -13.86 -8.66
CA TYR A 3 -7.78 -12.75 -9.59
C TYR A 3 -8.96 -12.99 -10.55
N LYS A 4 -9.55 -14.20 -10.57
CA LYS A 4 -10.78 -14.44 -11.34
C LYS A 4 -12.03 -14.10 -10.55
N LYS A 5 -11.94 -14.18 -9.21
CA LYS A 5 -13.07 -13.94 -8.31
C LYS A 5 -13.10 -12.50 -7.80
N PHE A 6 -11.93 -11.90 -7.57
CA PHE A 6 -11.83 -10.58 -6.95
C PHE A 6 -11.13 -9.58 -7.85
N THR A 7 -11.91 -8.60 -8.33
CA THR A 7 -11.41 -7.45 -9.07
C THR A 7 -10.44 -6.59 -8.23
N PHE A 8 -9.69 -5.73 -8.90
CA PHE A 8 -8.86 -4.72 -8.23
C PHE A 8 -9.64 -3.89 -7.22
N ALA A 9 -10.87 -3.47 -7.56
CA ALA A 9 -11.71 -2.68 -6.67
C ALA A 9 -11.98 -3.38 -5.34
N HIS A 10 -12.34 -4.68 -5.37
CA HIS A 10 -12.58 -5.44 -4.14
C HIS A 10 -11.32 -5.54 -3.27
N ARG A 11 -10.17 -5.81 -3.91
CA ARG A 11 -8.89 -5.92 -3.21
C ARG A 11 -8.46 -4.58 -2.63
N PHE A 12 -8.61 -3.51 -3.40
CA PHE A 12 -8.29 -2.15 -2.99
C PHE A 12 -9.18 -1.67 -1.84
N TYR A 13 -10.47 -2.00 -1.86
CA TYR A 13 -11.38 -1.71 -0.75
C TYR A 13 -10.96 -2.42 0.55
N LEU A 14 -10.56 -3.70 0.47
CA LEU A 14 -10.05 -4.41 1.63
C LEU A 14 -8.79 -3.73 2.22
N GLU A 15 -7.88 -3.28 1.36
CA GLU A 15 -6.73 -2.48 1.79
C GLU A 15 -7.20 -1.19 2.50
N ILE A 16 -8.16 -0.46 1.94
CA ILE A 16 -8.67 0.77 2.56
C ILE A 16 -9.18 0.52 3.99
N VAL A 17 -9.96 -0.54 4.21
CA VAL A 17 -10.48 -0.89 5.53
C VAL A 17 -9.34 -1.24 6.49
N ALA A 18 -8.37 -2.05 6.05
CA ALA A 18 -7.21 -2.43 6.86
C ALA A 18 -6.35 -1.20 7.23
N PHE A 19 -6.11 -0.31 6.26
CA PHE A 19 -5.37 0.93 6.47
C PHE A 19 -6.07 1.86 7.44
N ASN A 20 -7.39 1.99 7.34
CA ASN A 20 -8.18 2.78 8.28
C ASN A 20 -7.99 2.27 9.71
N GLN A 21 -8.06 0.95 9.92
CA GLN A 21 -7.81 0.34 11.23
C GLN A 21 -6.40 0.63 11.77
N LEU A 22 -5.37 0.52 10.92
CA LEU A 22 -3.99 0.80 11.32
C LEU A 22 -3.82 2.26 11.75
N LEU A 23 -4.60 3.18 11.17
CA LEU A 23 -4.55 4.59 11.47
C LEU A 23 -5.35 5.00 12.71
N GLU A 24 -6.12 4.11 13.33
CA GLU A 24 -6.69 4.36 14.65
C GLU A 24 -5.60 4.54 15.72
N ASN A 25 -4.41 3.97 15.50
CA ASN A 25 -3.28 4.14 16.39
C ASN A 25 -2.56 5.49 16.13
N PRO A 26 -2.53 6.43 17.09
CA PRO A 26 -1.90 7.74 16.90
C PRO A 26 -0.40 7.66 16.63
N VAL A 27 0.29 6.62 17.12
CA VAL A 27 1.71 6.39 16.81
C VAL A 27 1.90 6.16 15.32
N ASN A 28 0.99 5.42 14.67
CA ASN A 28 1.06 5.19 13.22
C ASN A 28 0.80 6.47 12.42
N GLN A 29 -0.09 7.35 12.90
CA GLN A 29 -0.34 8.64 12.27
C GLN A 29 0.89 9.56 12.31
N ILE A 30 1.56 9.61 13.46
CA ILE A 30 2.74 10.48 13.69
C ILE A 30 3.99 9.92 13.00
N CYS A 31 4.28 8.65 13.24
CA CYS A 31 5.49 8.01 12.72
C CYS A 31 5.38 7.75 11.22
N GLY A 32 4.18 7.40 10.73
CA GLY A 32 4.00 6.88 9.38
C GLY A 32 4.42 5.43 9.22
N GLY A 33 4.33 4.91 8.00
CA GLY A 33 4.53 3.49 7.69
C GLY A 33 5.55 3.20 6.59
N THR A 34 6.18 2.04 6.69
CA THR A 34 6.89 1.35 5.61
C THR A 34 6.02 0.18 5.14
N PHE A 35 5.75 0.11 3.84
CA PHE A 35 4.83 -0.86 3.27
C PHE A 35 5.56 -1.87 2.40
N ILE A 36 5.20 -3.15 2.52
CA ILE A 36 5.69 -4.23 1.67
C ILE A 36 4.51 -4.73 0.84
N PHE A 37 4.62 -4.65 -0.50
CA PHE A 37 3.66 -5.27 -1.42
C PHE A 37 4.31 -6.50 -2.03
N ASP A 38 3.73 -7.66 -1.74
CA ASP A 38 4.19 -8.95 -2.22
C ASP A 38 3.42 -9.35 -3.49
N TYR A 39 4.15 -9.43 -4.60
CA TYR A 39 3.60 -9.78 -5.91
C TYR A 39 3.81 -11.24 -6.28
N GLU A 40 4.19 -12.09 -5.33
CA GLU A 40 4.33 -13.52 -5.56
C GLU A 40 3.01 -14.12 -6.11
N GLY A 41 3.12 -14.86 -7.21
CA GLY A 41 1.96 -15.46 -7.87
C GLY A 41 1.11 -14.49 -8.70
N MET A 42 1.51 -13.23 -8.87
CA MET A 42 0.83 -12.32 -9.80
C MET A 42 1.09 -12.73 -11.26
N GLY A 43 0.04 -13.17 -11.94
CA GLY A 43 0.06 -13.45 -13.38
C GLY A 43 -0.41 -12.27 -14.24
N ILE A 44 -0.46 -12.49 -15.56
CA ILE A 44 -0.86 -11.48 -16.56
C ILE A 44 -2.26 -10.90 -16.29
N ARG A 45 -3.22 -11.71 -15.82
CA ARG A 45 -4.56 -11.19 -15.49
C ARG A 45 -4.52 -10.15 -14.39
N GLY A 46 -3.76 -10.42 -13.32
CA GLY A 46 -3.55 -9.46 -12.23
C GLY A 46 -2.89 -8.18 -12.74
N PHE A 47 -1.92 -8.31 -13.65
CA PHE A 47 -1.27 -7.16 -14.33
C PHE A 47 -2.26 -6.32 -15.16
N LEU A 48 -3.14 -6.94 -15.94
CA LEU A 48 -4.11 -6.23 -16.79
C LEU A 48 -5.08 -5.34 -16.00
N GLU A 49 -5.26 -5.61 -14.71
CA GLU A 49 -6.09 -4.77 -13.84
C GLU A 49 -5.39 -3.47 -13.42
N PHE A 50 -4.08 -3.33 -13.64
CA PHE A 50 -3.32 -2.10 -13.37
C PHE A 50 -3.55 -1.07 -14.48
N THR A 51 -4.80 -0.63 -14.62
CA THR A 51 -5.17 0.43 -15.59
C THR A 51 -4.70 1.79 -15.09
N PRO A 52 -4.48 2.79 -15.98
CA PRO A 52 -4.09 4.16 -15.56
C PRO A 52 -5.05 4.76 -14.53
N PHE A 53 -6.36 4.49 -14.66
CA PHE A 53 -7.37 4.91 -13.69
C PHE A 53 -7.08 4.33 -12.29
N TRP A 54 -6.89 3.01 -12.19
CA TRP A 54 -6.62 2.37 -10.90
C TRP A 54 -5.27 2.77 -10.32
N MET A 55 -4.26 2.99 -11.16
CA MET A 55 -2.95 3.48 -10.70
C MET A 55 -3.01 4.89 -10.13
N ARG A 56 -3.75 5.78 -10.78
CA ARG A 56 -4.04 7.10 -10.23
C ARG A 56 -4.79 6.98 -8.90
N MET A 57 -5.86 6.20 -8.84
CA MET A 57 -6.64 6.00 -7.60
C MET A 57 -5.79 5.46 -6.44
N LEU A 58 -4.91 4.49 -6.71
CA LEU A 58 -3.99 3.94 -5.71
C LEU A 58 -3.03 5.02 -5.19
N VAL A 59 -2.40 5.79 -6.08
CA VAL A 59 -1.45 6.84 -5.72
C VAL A 59 -2.13 7.97 -4.94
N GLU A 60 -3.27 8.44 -5.42
CA GLU A 60 -4.07 9.48 -4.75
C GLU A 60 -4.50 9.02 -3.35
N SER A 61 -4.93 7.77 -3.21
CA SER A 61 -5.36 7.27 -1.91
C SER A 61 -4.20 7.19 -0.91
N LEU A 62 -3.06 6.62 -1.33
CA LEU A 62 -1.86 6.48 -0.48
C LEU A 62 -1.24 7.82 -0.08
N LEU A 63 -1.26 8.82 -0.97
CA LEU A 63 -0.54 10.09 -0.75
C LEU A 63 -1.43 11.23 -0.27
N ASN A 64 -2.71 11.24 -0.67
CA ASN A 64 -3.62 12.37 -0.47
C ASN A 64 -4.82 12.02 0.41
N ALA A 65 -5.37 10.81 0.32
CA ALA A 65 -6.55 10.45 1.12
C ALA A 65 -6.19 9.98 2.54
N PHE A 66 -5.17 9.14 2.69
CA PHE A 66 -4.81 8.63 4.02
C PHE A 66 -4.00 9.66 4.83
N PRO A 67 -4.37 9.91 6.11
CA PRO A 67 -3.60 10.75 7.02
C PRO A 67 -2.36 10.00 7.56
N CYS A 68 -1.62 9.33 6.67
CA CYS A 68 -0.42 8.58 7.00
C CYS A 68 0.80 9.16 6.30
N ARG A 69 1.92 9.27 7.02
CA ARG A 69 3.20 9.61 6.39
C ARG A 69 3.79 8.36 5.73
N LEU A 70 3.93 8.38 4.40
CA LEU A 70 4.64 7.33 3.68
C LEU A 70 6.16 7.42 3.90
N LYS A 71 6.78 6.46 4.59
CA LYS A 71 8.25 6.38 4.76
C LYS A 71 8.91 5.73 3.55
N SER A 72 8.52 4.51 3.24
CA SER A 72 9.01 3.74 2.08
C SER A 72 7.99 2.71 1.62
N VAL A 73 8.11 2.31 0.36
CA VAL A 73 7.35 1.21 -0.26
C VAL A 73 8.36 0.20 -0.80
N HIS A 74 8.16 -1.07 -0.49
CA HIS A 74 9.00 -2.18 -0.92
C HIS A 74 8.14 -3.15 -1.73
N LEU A 75 8.48 -3.30 -3.00
CA LEU A 75 7.78 -4.20 -3.92
C LEU A 75 8.62 -5.47 -3.99
N VAL A 76 8.13 -6.55 -3.40
CA VAL A 76 8.87 -7.82 -3.28
C VAL A 76 8.26 -8.89 -4.19
N ASN A 77 9.06 -9.87 -4.59
CA ASN A 77 8.64 -10.94 -5.50
C ASN A 77 8.02 -10.40 -6.80
N THR A 78 8.50 -9.26 -7.29
CA THR A 78 7.96 -8.62 -8.50
C THR A 78 8.24 -9.48 -9.73
N PRO A 79 7.23 -9.78 -10.58
CA PRO A 79 7.44 -10.50 -11.83
C PRO A 79 8.22 -9.64 -12.84
N SER A 80 8.77 -10.27 -13.88
CA SER A 80 9.61 -9.60 -14.88
C SER A 80 8.93 -8.46 -15.65
N PHE A 81 7.60 -8.46 -15.74
CA PHE A 81 6.81 -7.41 -16.39
C PHE A 81 6.52 -6.20 -15.48
N PHE A 82 6.90 -6.23 -14.21
CA PHE A 82 6.63 -5.15 -13.25
C PHE A 82 7.17 -3.77 -13.65
N PRO A 83 8.31 -3.63 -14.36
CA PRO A 83 8.74 -2.33 -14.89
C PRO A 83 7.69 -1.64 -15.78
N LEU A 84 6.79 -2.41 -16.43
CA LEU A 84 5.68 -1.84 -17.20
C LEU A 84 4.61 -1.21 -16.30
N ILE A 85 4.30 -1.82 -15.15
CA ILE A 85 3.41 -1.23 -14.14
C ILE A 85 4.01 0.10 -13.67
N MET A 86 5.30 0.15 -13.40
CA MET A 86 5.95 1.38 -12.93
C MET A 86 5.91 2.50 -13.96
N LYS A 87 5.93 2.21 -15.26
CA LYS A 87 5.69 3.23 -16.30
C LYS A 87 4.28 3.83 -16.22
N LEU A 88 3.29 3.07 -15.76
CA LEU A 88 1.92 3.55 -15.53
C LEU A 88 1.79 4.35 -14.23
N VAL A 89 2.55 3.97 -13.18
CA VAL A 89 2.48 4.60 -11.86
C VAL A 89 3.33 5.89 -11.78
N ASN A 90 4.53 5.88 -12.35
CA ASN A 90 5.51 6.97 -12.24
C ASN A 90 4.99 8.36 -12.62
N PRO A 91 4.15 8.54 -13.66
CA PRO A 91 3.59 9.84 -14.00
C PRO A 91 2.77 10.49 -12.88
N PHE A 92 2.23 9.68 -11.97
CA PHE A 92 1.44 10.16 -10.82
C PHE A 92 2.29 10.36 -9.56
N LEU A 93 3.55 9.93 -9.56
CA LEU A 93 4.44 10.04 -8.41
C LEU A 93 5.39 11.24 -8.53
N LEU A 94 5.50 12.03 -7.46
CA LEU A 94 6.58 13.01 -7.34
C LEU A 94 7.93 12.34 -7.21
N LYS A 95 9.01 12.97 -7.70
CA LYS A 95 10.40 12.48 -7.55
C LYS A 95 10.73 12.06 -6.12
N LYS A 96 10.26 12.84 -5.12
CA LYS A 96 10.42 12.54 -3.69
C LYS A 96 9.80 11.21 -3.27
N ILE A 97 8.66 10.83 -3.86
CA ILE A 97 7.99 9.56 -3.59
C ILE A 97 8.61 8.43 -4.40
N GLN A 98 8.98 8.67 -5.66
CA GLN A 98 9.71 7.69 -6.48
C GLN A 98 10.98 7.21 -5.76
N ASN A 99 11.73 8.11 -5.13
CA ASN A 99 12.92 7.79 -4.33
C ASN A 99 12.64 6.99 -3.04
N ARG A 100 11.37 6.75 -2.71
CA ARG A 100 10.93 5.94 -1.55
C ARG A 100 10.38 4.59 -1.97
N VAL A 101 10.36 4.27 -3.27
CA VAL A 101 9.90 2.99 -3.81
C VAL A 101 11.11 2.12 -4.15
N PHE A 102 11.18 0.94 -3.54
CA PHE A 102 12.26 -0.02 -3.68
C PHE A 102 11.74 -1.32 -4.26
N PHE A 103 12.55 -1.96 -5.10
CA PHE A 103 12.21 -3.22 -5.77
C PHE A 103 13.14 -4.30 -5.28
N HIS A 104 12.56 -5.45 -4.96
CA HIS A 104 13.29 -6.62 -4.49
C HIS A 104 12.84 -7.80 -5.35
N SER A 105 13.77 -8.34 -6.13
CA SER A 105 13.49 -9.52 -6.95
C SER A 105 13.32 -10.76 -6.06
N LYS A 106 12.95 -11.90 -6.65
CA LYS A 106 12.75 -13.13 -5.87
C LYS A 106 14.06 -13.50 -5.15
N SER A 107 13.96 -13.68 -3.84
CA SER A 107 15.10 -14.00 -2.95
C SER A 107 16.12 -12.87 -2.74
N ASP A 108 15.80 -11.62 -3.11
CA ASP A 108 16.65 -10.44 -2.87
C ASP A 108 16.50 -9.89 -1.43
N TRP A 109 16.75 -10.74 -0.45
CA TRP A 109 16.51 -10.40 0.96
C TRP A 109 17.62 -9.55 1.56
N GLU A 110 18.85 -9.66 1.06
CA GLU A 110 19.97 -8.84 1.53
C GLU A 110 19.70 -7.33 1.32
N ASN A 111 19.24 -6.94 0.13
CA ASN A 111 18.88 -5.54 -0.15
C ASN A 111 17.65 -5.08 0.63
N LEU A 112 16.68 -5.97 0.87
CA LEU A 112 15.55 -5.67 1.74
C LEU A 112 16.01 -5.44 3.19
N HIS A 113 16.90 -6.29 3.70
CA HIS A 113 17.42 -6.25 5.06
C HIS A 113 18.34 -5.07 5.34
N ALA A 114 19.00 -4.55 4.31
CA ALA A 114 19.74 -3.30 4.38
C ALA A 114 18.84 -2.09 4.65
N LEU A 115 17.55 -2.18 4.32
CA LEU A 115 16.57 -1.10 4.48
C LEU A 115 15.58 -1.33 5.63
N ILE A 116 15.29 -2.60 5.97
CA ILE A 116 14.35 -2.99 7.02
C ILE A 116 15.00 -4.07 7.89
N SER A 117 15.00 -3.88 9.21
CA SER A 117 15.61 -4.87 10.12
C SER A 117 14.95 -6.26 10.00
N PRO A 118 15.72 -7.35 9.85
CA PRO A 118 15.18 -8.71 9.81
C PRO A 118 14.40 -9.10 11.07
N ASN A 119 14.67 -8.46 12.21
CA ASN A 119 14.00 -8.72 13.48
C ASN A 119 12.50 -8.37 13.46
N ILE A 120 12.08 -7.49 12.55
CA ILE A 120 10.68 -7.06 12.41
C ILE A 120 10.04 -7.57 11.12
N LEU A 121 10.73 -8.45 10.39
CA LEU A 121 10.23 -9.05 9.16
C LEU A 121 9.75 -10.49 9.39
N PRO A 122 8.69 -10.92 8.70
CA PRO A 122 8.30 -12.33 8.62
C PRO A 122 9.43 -13.24 8.10
N GLU A 123 9.45 -14.50 8.54
CA GLU A 123 10.35 -15.55 8.04
C GLU A 123 10.28 -15.70 6.51
N LYS A 124 9.10 -15.48 5.91
CA LYS A 124 8.89 -15.49 4.46
C LYS A 124 9.85 -14.56 3.70
N TYR A 125 10.25 -13.44 4.31
CA TYR A 125 11.16 -12.46 3.72
C TYR A 125 12.57 -12.54 4.33
N GLY A 126 12.95 -13.70 4.87
CA GLY A 126 14.24 -13.92 5.54
C GLY A 126 14.36 -13.25 6.91
N GLY A 127 13.23 -12.85 7.51
CA GLY A 127 13.19 -12.25 8.84
C GLY A 127 13.10 -13.27 9.97
N LYS A 128 12.82 -12.79 11.18
CA LYS A 128 12.75 -13.60 12.41
C LYS A 128 11.35 -13.72 13.02
N LEU A 129 10.38 -12.95 12.53
CA LEU A 129 9.01 -13.02 13.04
C LEU A 129 8.29 -14.23 12.46
N LYS A 130 7.69 -15.03 13.33
CA LYS A 130 6.82 -16.13 12.93
C LYS A 130 5.45 -15.59 12.54
N GLN A 131 4.75 -16.34 11.69
CA GLN A 131 3.45 -15.92 11.15
C GLN A 131 2.41 -15.61 12.25
N ASN A 132 2.43 -16.34 13.37
CA ASN A 132 1.51 -16.16 14.49
C ASN A 132 1.85 -14.96 15.39
N GLU A 133 3.03 -14.37 15.23
CA GLU A 133 3.45 -13.15 15.93
C GLU A 133 3.03 -11.87 15.17
N LEU A 134 2.61 -12.02 13.89
CA LEU A 134 2.16 -10.90 13.09
C LEU A 134 0.81 -10.37 13.57
N ILE A 135 0.69 -9.05 13.57
CA ILE A 135 -0.59 -8.39 13.79
C ILE A 135 -1.45 -8.60 12.54
N ASP A 136 -2.56 -9.30 12.71
CA ASP A 136 -3.57 -9.44 11.68
C ASP A 136 -4.50 -8.21 11.70
N ALA A 137 -4.23 -7.26 10.80
CA ALA A 137 -5.05 -6.05 10.64
C ALA A 137 -6.52 -6.36 10.27
N LEU A 138 -6.80 -7.57 9.76
CA LEU A 138 -8.12 -8.01 9.30
C LEU A 138 -8.85 -8.90 10.32
N LYS A 139 -8.29 -9.14 11.51
CA LYS A 139 -8.83 -10.07 12.51
C LYS A 139 -10.29 -9.80 12.89
N ASN A 140 -10.74 -8.55 12.79
CA ASN A 140 -12.12 -8.12 13.09
C ASN A 140 -12.79 -7.43 11.89
N LEU A 141 -12.49 -7.87 10.66
CA LEU A 141 -12.88 -7.18 9.42
C LEU A 141 -14.34 -6.71 9.38
N LYS A 142 -15.30 -7.52 9.81
CA LYS A 142 -16.72 -7.13 9.78
C LYS A 142 -17.03 -5.90 10.64
N GLU A 143 -16.50 -5.87 11.87
CA GLU A 143 -16.69 -4.74 12.79
C GLU A 143 -15.95 -3.50 12.29
N GLN A 144 -14.73 -3.70 11.75
CA GLN A 144 -13.92 -2.63 11.17
C GLN A 144 -14.61 -2.01 9.95
N GLU A 145 -15.17 -2.85 9.08
CA GLU A 145 -15.94 -2.43 7.92
C GLU A 145 -17.21 -1.67 8.33
N GLU A 146 -17.96 -2.17 9.32
CA GLU A 146 -19.13 -1.47 9.84
C GLU A 146 -18.78 -0.07 10.38
N LYS A 147 -17.73 0.02 11.20
CA LYS A 147 -17.21 1.30 11.71
C LYS A 147 -16.77 2.23 10.57
N PHE A 148 -16.05 1.70 9.59
CA PHE A 148 -15.62 2.45 8.42
C PHE A 148 -16.81 3.00 7.61
N LEU A 149 -17.84 2.18 7.40
CA LEU A 149 -19.06 2.59 6.70
C LEU A 149 -19.86 3.65 7.48
N GLN A 150 -19.86 3.61 8.81
CA GLN A 150 -20.48 4.64 9.63
C GLN A 150 -19.82 6.02 9.45
N LEU A 151 -18.54 6.10 9.04
CA LEU A 151 -17.87 7.37 8.78
C LEU A 151 -18.54 8.17 7.65
N PHE A 152 -19.19 7.50 6.70
CA PHE A 152 -19.90 8.17 5.61
C PHE A 152 -21.13 8.97 6.09
N ALA A 153 -21.63 8.71 7.30
CA ALA A 153 -22.73 9.49 7.88
C ALA A 153 -22.32 10.93 8.23
N PHE A 154 -21.03 11.20 8.44
CA PHE A 154 -20.53 12.50 8.90
C PHE A 154 -20.21 13.49 7.77
N GLY A 155 -20.33 13.06 6.50
CA GLY A 155 -20.02 13.89 5.32
C GLY A 155 -18.54 14.28 5.22
N ASN A 156 -18.20 15.09 4.22
CA ASN A 156 -16.86 15.66 4.07
C ASN A 156 -16.94 17.18 4.17
N ILE A 157 -15.98 17.80 4.87
CA ILE A 157 -15.81 19.25 4.82
C ILE A 157 -15.07 19.56 3.52
N GLU A 158 -15.68 20.33 2.62
CA GLU A 158 -14.99 20.86 1.44
C GLU A 158 -13.90 21.83 1.90
N THR A 159 -12.64 21.41 1.81
CA THR A 159 -11.51 22.29 2.09
C THR A 159 -10.95 22.83 0.79
N LYS A 160 -10.67 24.15 0.73
CA LYS A 160 -9.93 24.77 -0.38
C LYS A 160 -8.43 24.40 -0.37
N ASN A 161 -7.98 23.75 0.71
CA ASN A 161 -6.58 23.45 0.98
C ASN A 161 -6.25 22.02 0.56
N ALA A 162 -5.95 21.81 -0.73
CA ALA A 162 -5.13 20.67 -1.11
C ALA A 162 -3.75 20.78 -0.43
N ARG A 163 -3.14 19.66 -0.01
CA ARG A 163 -1.78 19.65 0.57
C ARG A 163 -0.83 20.42 -0.37
N GLN A 164 -0.42 21.63 0.03
CA GLN A 164 0.38 22.53 -0.82
C GLN A 164 1.71 21.89 -1.23
N SER A 165 2.29 21.05 -0.38
CA SER A 165 3.50 20.28 -0.68
C SER A 165 3.35 19.27 -1.84
N LEU A 166 2.15 19.09 -2.35
CA LEU A 166 1.78 18.16 -3.42
C LEU A 166 0.95 18.85 -4.54
N LYS A 167 0.80 20.18 -4.51
CA LYS A 167 0.27 20.95 -5.65
C LYS A 167 1.32 20.92 -6.77
N VAL A 168 1.26 19.88 -7.56
CA VAL A 168 2.05 19.71 -8.77
C VAL A 168 1.01 19.61 -9.87
N PHE A 169 1.15 20.43 -10.91
CA PHE A 169 0.15 20.74 -11.95
C PHE A 169 -0.80 21.90 -11.56
N GLU A 170 -0.27 23.12 -11.63
CA GLU A 170 -0.94 24.18 -12.40
C GLU A 170 -0.50 24.03 -13.87
#